data_AF-A0A090LQS7-F1
#
_entry.id   AF-A0A090LQS7-F1
#
_cell.length_a   1.000
_cell.length_b   1.000
_cell.length_c   1.000
_cell.angle_alpha   90.00
_cell.angle_beta   90.00
_cell.angle_gamma   90.00
#
_symmetry.space_group_name_H-M   'P 1'
#
loop_
_entity.id
_entity.type
_entity.pdbx_description
1 polymer ?
#
loop_
_entity_poly.entity_id
_entity_poly.type
_entity_poly.pdbx_seq_one_letter_code
_entity_poly.pdbx_strand_id
1 'polypeptide(L)'
;MTSYSVGTSITPKNIHIKYMNLIDVLDNITKKGHSLTDQELEEAEVLLSALDLSKTFYNYGRGEFLHYITLYNLKEEDAFKFNNLEAKSDFIKLIFPDGSCVVRNEFLLKYFHFFKDISLNALVSNKSQFVIVGFSIHHFCTILKFFYANTIYLNHENIFELYRICDIFKVEASFKQKVICYINHFYVSLSKTIGFYKYHIYLEEGHLGGSGNRFKINNDDEFDDISRLLYLYQWKYNGGIGFGR
;
A
#
# COMPACT_ATOMS: atom_id res chain seq x y z
N MET A 1 -15.96 -2.49 -47.99
CA MET A 1 -14.75 -1.67 -47.78
C MET A 1 -13.89 -2.38 -46.74
N THR A 2 -12.84 -3.03 -47.18
CA THR A 2 -11.87 -3.76 -46.36
C THR A 2 -10.83 -2.77 -45.85
N SER A 3 -10.81 -2.52 -44.54
CA SER A 3 -9.76 -1.77 -43.86
C SER A 3 -8.53 -2.66 -43.69
N TYR A 4 -7.44 -2.34 -44.39
CA TYR A 4 -6.15 -2.97 -44.17
C TYR A 4 -5.60 -2.54 -42.81
N SER A 5 -5.31 -3.51 -41.92
CA SER A 5 -4.48 -3.27 -40.76
C SER A 5 -3.02 -3.16 -41.22
N VAL A 6 -2.39 -2.03 -40.93
CA VAL A 6 -0.94 -1.89 -41.08
C VAL A 6 -0.31 -2.59 -39.89
N GLY A 7 -0.09 -3.89 -40.01
CA GLY A 7 0.78 -4.61 -39.09
C GLY A 7 2.22 -4.17 -39.34
N THR A 8 2.77 -3.34 -38.45
CA THR A 8 4.20 -3.04 -38.45
C THR A 8 4.97 -4.35 -38.24
N SER A 9 5.78 -4.74 -39.22
CA SER A 9 6.63 -5.92 -39.12
C SER A 9 7.69 -5.70 -38.03
N ILE A 10 7.55 -6.42 -36.93
CA ILE A 10 8.51 -6.38 -35.83
C ILE A 10 9.77 -7.11 -36.30
N THR A 11 10.84 -6.37 -36.60
CA THR A 11 12.12 -6.99 -37.00
C THR A 11 12.85 -7.56 -35.77
N PRO A 12 13.62 -8.66 -35.91
CA PRO A 12 14.38 -9.27 -34.80
C PRO A 12 15.31 -8.29 -34.06
N LYS A 13 15.82 -7.28 -34.77
CA LYS A 13 16.66 -6.22 -34.20
C LYS A 13 15.89 -5.33 -33.22
N ASN A 14 14.63 -5.00 -33.53
CA ASN A 14 13.78 -4.18 -32.67
C ASN A 14 13.37 -4.94 -31.39
N ILE A 15 13.16 -6.26 -31.50
CA ILE A 15 12.91 -7.14 -30.36
C ILE A 15 14.12 -7.13 -29.41
N HIS A 16 15.32 -7.36 -29.95
CA HIS A 16 16.54 -7.39 -29.15
C HIS A 16 16.80 -6.06 -28.41
N ILE A 17 16.58 -4.91 -29.06
CA ILE A 17 16.71 -3.59 -28.41
C ILE A 17 15.69 -3.43 -27.28
N LYS A 18 14.43 -3.82 -27.51
CA LYS A 18 13.37 -3.76 -26.48
C LYS A 18 13.74 -4.60 -25.25
N TYR A 19 14.24 -5.83 -25.45
CA TYR A 19 14.69 -6.69 -24.34
C TYR A 19 15.86 -6.10 -23.55
N MET A 20 16.87 -5.52 -24.22
CA MET A 20 17.99 -4.88 -23.53
C MET A 20 17.53 -3.70 -22.68
N ASN A 21 16.61 -2.87 -23.20
CA ASN A 21 16.04 -1.76 -22.43
C ASN A 21 15.29 -2.24 -21.17
N LEU A 22 14.56 -3.35 -21.24
CA LEU A 22 13.87 -3.92 -20.07
C LEU A 22 14.83 -4.48 -19.03
N ILE A 23 15.98 -5.02 -19.45
CA ILE A 23 17.05 -5.45 -18.52
C ILE A 23 17.64 -4.24 -17.80
N ASP A 24 17.89 -3.14 -18.50
CA ASP A 24 18.39 -1.90 -17.87
C ASP A 24 17.38 -1.31 -16.86
N VAL A 25 16.09 -1.36 -17.20
CA VAL A 25 14.99 -1.01 -16.28
C VAL A 25 15.05 -1.86 -15.02
N LEU A 26 15.14 -3.18 -15.17
CA LEU A 26 15.22 -4.12 -14.04
C LEU A 26 16.47 -3.89 -13.18
N ASP A 27 17.61 -3.62 -13.82
CA ASP A 27 18.85 -3.29 -13.13
C ASP A 27 18.74 -1.99 -12.33
N ASN A 28 18.07 -0.97 -12.86
CA ASN A 28 17.78 0.26 -12.11
C ASN A 28 16.87 -0.01 -10.92
N ILE A 29 15.77 -0.76 -11.11
CA ILE A 29 14.84 -1.13 -10.03
C ILE A 29 15.57 -1.84 -8.90
N THR A 30 16.46 -2.76 -9.23
CA THR A 30 17.17 -3.57 -8.23
C THR A 30 18.27 -2.80 -7.49
N LYS A 31 18.90 -1.82 -8.16
CA LYS A 31 19.94 -0.97 -7.54
C LYS A 31 19.37 0.21 -6.75
N LYS A 32 18.29 0.83 -7.24
CA LYS A 32 17.75 2.10 -6.72
C LYS A 32 16.36 1.98 -6.10
N GLY A 33 15.70 0.83 -6.25
CA GLY A 33 14.31 0.62 -5.82
C GLY A 33 13.27 0.98 -6.88
N HIS A 34 13.61 1.77 -7.90
CA HIS A 34 12.72 2.08 -9.03
C HIS A 34 13.52 2.47 -10.30
N SER A 35 12.82 2.59 -11.42
CA SER A 35 13.35 3.11 -12.69
C SER A 35 12.59 4.33 -13.22
N LEU A 36 11.70 4.90 -12.39
CA LEU A 36 10.95 6.13 -12.67
C LEU A 36 11.84 7.37 -12.54
N THR A 37 11.52 8.40 -13.32
CA THR A 37 12.05 9.76 -13.17
C THR A 37 11.45 10.48 -11.96
N ASP A 38 12.10 11.54 -11.49
CA ASP A 38 11.61 12.33 -10.35
C ASP A 38 10.23 12.95 -10.66
N GLN A 39 10.02 13.43 -11.88
CA GLN A 39 8.72 13.94 -12.33
C GLN A 39 7.63 12.87 -12.29
N GLU A 40 7.92 11.63 -12.75
CA GLU A 40 6.96 10.52 -12.68
C GLU A 40 6.63 10.14 -11.22
N LEU A 41 7.54 10.36 -10.28
CA LEU A 41 7.29 10.13 -8.85
C LEU A 41 6.41 11.23 -8.26
N GLU A 42 6.69 12.50 -8.57
CA GLU A 42 5.89 13.64 -8.13
C GLU A 42 4.45 13.57 -8.68
N GLU A 43 4.28 13.25 -9.97
CA GLU A 43 2.96 13.09 -10.60
C GLU A 43 2.17 11.89 -10.06
N ALA A 44 2.85 10.93 -9.43
CA ALA A 44 2.22 9.79 -8.78
C ALA A 44 1.79 10.07 -7.33
N GLU A 45 2.17 11.21 -6.74
CA GLU A 45 1.78 11.52 -5.37
C GLU A 45 0.30 11.98 -5.30
N VAL A 46 -0.51 11.26 -4.52
CA VAL A 46 -1.94 11.57 -4.33
C VAL A 46 -2.19 12.03 -2.91
N LEU A 47 -2.57 13.30 -2.77
CA LEU A 47 -3.05 13.89 -1.53
C LEU A 47 -4.46 13.41 -1.21
N LEU A 48 -4.66 12.79 -0.05
CA LEU A 48 -5.99 12.57 0.52
C LEU A 48 -6.24 13.63 1.58
N SER A 49 -6.99 14.66 1.20
CA SER A 49 -7.32 15.77 2.08
C SER A 49 -8.40 15.38 3.08
N ALA A 50 -8.24 15.84 4.33
CA ALA A 50 -9.29 15.74 5.33
C ALA A 50 -10.58 16.49 4.94
N LEU A 51 -10.46 17.50 4.06
CA LEU A 51 -11.58 18.31 3.59
C LEU A 51 -12.53 17.55 2.66
N ASP A 52 -12.04 16.47 2.03
CA ASP A 52 -12.83 15.66 1.10
C ASP A 52 -13.67 14.59 1.82
N LEU A 53 -13.52 14.50 3.15
CA LEU A 53 -14.26 13.55 3.98
C LEU A 53 -15.67 14.09 4.28
N SER A 54 -16.64 13.18 4.39
CA SER A 54 -17.98 13.58 4.85
C SER A 54 -17.91 14.25 6.22
N LYS A 55 -18.77 15.24 6.46
CA LYS A 55 -18.81 15.99 7.74
C LYS A 55 -18.87 15.06 8.96
N THR A 56 -19.66 13.98 8.87
CA THR A 56 -19.78 12.99 9.95
C THR A 56 -18.48 12.25 10.20
N PHE A 57 -17.79 11.81 9.15
CA PHE A 57 -16.51 11.12 9.26
C PHE A 57 -15.44 12.06 9.82
N TYR A 58 -15.35 13.29 9.28
CA TYR A 58 -14.41 14.30 9.74
C TYR A 58 -14.58 14.62 11.23
N ASN A 59 -15.81 14.92 11.66
CA ASN A 59 -16.10 15.28 13.05
C ASN A 59 -15.76 14.14 14.02
N TYR A 60 -16.09 12.89 13.66
CA TYR A 60 -15.75 11.74 14.48
C TYR A 60 -14.23 11.54 14.57
N GLY A 61 -13.54 11.52 13.43
CA GLY A 61 -12.09 11.34 13.37
C GLY A 61 -11.32 12.41 14.15
N ARG A 62 -11.66 13.70 13.95
CA ARG A 62 -11.06 14.80 14.69
C ARG A 62 -11.38 14.75 16.18
N GLY A 63 -12.60 14.37 16.57
CA GLY A 63 -12.97 14.21 17.98
C GLY A 63 -12.10 13.15 18.69
N GLU A 64 -11.90 12.01 18.05
CA GLU A 64 -11.06 10.92 18.57
C GLU A 64 -9.58 11.33 18.64
N PHE A 65 -9.09 12.09 17.65
CA PHE A 65 -7.75 12.64 17.67
C PHE A 65 -7.54 13.66 18.81
N LEU A 66 -8.48 14.59 18.97
CA LEU A 66 -8.45 15.60 20.04
C LEU A 66 -8.51 14.96 21.43
N HIS A 67 -9.30 13.91 21.58
CA HIS A 67 -9.35 13.14 22.82
C HIS A 67 -8.00 12.49 23.12
N TYR A 68 -7.37 11.85 22.13
CA TYR A 68 -6.04 11.26 22.28
C TYR A 68 -4.98 12.29 22.71
N ILE A 69 -4.85 13.41 21.99
CA ILE A 69 -3.82 14.41 22.32
C ILE A 69 -4.06 15.04 23.69
N THR A 70 -5.32 15.30 24.06
CA THR A 70 -5.67 15.90 25.36
C THR A 70 -5.36 14.93 26.48
N LEU A 71 -5.75 13.67 26.33
CA LEU A 71 -5.54 12.65 27.35
C LEU A 71 -4.04 12.44 27.63
N TYR A 72 -3.20 12.47 26.60
CA TYR A 72 -1.76 12.27 26.72
C TYR A 72 -0.94 13.56 26.86
N ASN A 73 -1.60 14.72 26.93
CA ASN A 73 -0.96 16.03 26.99
C ASN A 73 0.08 16.24 25.87
N LEU A 74 -0.29 15.86 24.65
CA LEU A 74 0.55 15.96 23.45
C LEU A 74 0.20 17.21 22.66
N LYS A 75 1.19 17.77 21.96
CA LYS A 75 0.92 18.67 20.84
C LYS A 75 0.54 17.87 19.60
N GLU A 76 -0.24 18.45 18.69
CA GLU A 76 -0.65 17.76 17.46
C GLU A 76 0.55 17.26 16.63
N GLU A 77 1.62 18.06 16.56
CA GLU A 77 2.88 17.72 15.86
C GLU A 77 3.64 16.53 16.48
N ASP A 78 3.40 16.24 17.76
CA ASP A 78 4.07 15.16 18.50
C ASP A 78 3.26 13.86 18.49
N ALA A 79 1.98 13.91 18.09
CA ALA A 79 1.02 12.81 18.20
C ALA A 79 1.44 11.53 17.47
N PHE A 80 2.24 11.66 16.39
CA PHE A 80 2.73 10.57 15.56
C PHE A 80 4.27 10.46 15.55
N LYS A 81 4.97 11.01 16.54
CA LYS A 81 6.44 10.87 16.66
C LYS A 81 6.89 9.52 17.26
N PHE A 82 6.00 8.52 17.27
CA PHE A 82 6.27 7.14 17.72
C PHE A 82 6.82 7.04 19.16
N ASN A 83 6.37 7.96 20.01
CA ASN A 83 6.76 8.01 21.42
C ASN A 83 6.33 6.72 22.13
N ASN A 84 7.18 6.24 23.05
CA ASN A 84 6.90 5.06 23.87
C ASN A 84 5.90 5.39 24.99
N LEU A 85 4.66 5.72 24.61
CA LEU A 85 3.57 6.03 25.53
C LEU A 85 3.06 4.74 26.20
N GLU A 86 2.72 4.85 27.48
CA GLU A 86 2.03 3.77 28.20
C GLU A 86 0.53 3.81 27.93
N ALA A 87 -0.10 2.65 27.78
CA ALA A 87 -1.53 2.57 27.54
C ALA A 87 -2.34 2.96 28.79
N LYS A 88 -3.18 3.98 28.67
CA LYS A 88 -4.19 4.37 29.66
C LYS A 88 -5.46 3.52 29.55
N SER A 89 -6.40 3.69 30.49
CA SER A 89 -7.72 3.06 30.45
C SER A 89 -8.38 3.30 29.09
N ASP A 90 -8.95 2.24 28.49
CA ASP A 90 -9.58 2.23 27.16
C ASP A 90 -8.65 2.44 25.95
N PHE A 91 -7.33 2.42 26.16
CA PHE A 91 -6.33 2.44 25.09
C PHE A 91 -5.57 1.11 25.04
N ILE A 92 -5.06 0.80 23.86
CA ILE A 92 -4.13 -0.29 23.62
C ILE A 92 -2.85 0.25 22.99
N LYS A 93 -1.71 -0.25 23.45
CA LYS A 93 -0.40 0.01 22.88
C LYS A 93 -0.10 -1.01 21.79
N LEU A 94 0.14 -0.53 20.58
CA LEU A 94 0.58 -1.34 19.46
C LEU A 94 2.09 -1.18 19.33
N ILE A 95 2.82 -2.29 19.40
CA ILE A 95 4.29 -2.32 19.37
C ILE A 95 4.72 -2.89 18.03
N PHE A 96 5.53 -2.13 17.28
CA PHE A 96 6.10 -2.48 15.98
C PHE A 96 7.63 -2.63 16.11
N PRO A 97 8.33 -3.20 15.11
CA PRO A 97 9.79 -3.32 15.14
C PRO A 97 10.51 -1.96 15.19
N ASP A 98 9.88 -0.91 14.68
CA ASP A 98 10.44 0.44 14.51
C ASP A 98 9.75 1.50 15.38
N GLY A 99 8.88 1.12 16.32
CA GLY A 99 8.27 2.06 17.26
C GLY A 99 7.02 1.53 17.94
N SER A 100 6.28 2.41 18.62
CA SER A 100 4.98 2.08 19.20
C SER A 100 4.00 3.24 19.09
N CYS A 101 2.70 2.93 19.08
CA CYS A 101 1.64 3.92 19.21
C CYS A 101 0.56 3.41 20.16
N VAL A 102 -0.22 4.33 20.72
CA VAL A 102 -1.39 4.01 21.53
C VAL A 102 -2.64 4.45 20.78
N VAL A 103 -3.66 3.59 20.76
CA VAL A 103 -4.93 3.82 20.06
C VAL A 103 -6.06 3.49 21.00
N ARG A 104 -7.14 4.27 21.00
CA ARG A 104 -8.34 3.95 21.77
C ARG A 104 -8.96 2.67 21.25
N ASN A 105 -9.36 1.77 22.15
CA ASN A 105 -9.89 0.45 21.81
C ASN A 105 -11.08 0.52 20.86
N GLU A 106 -12.08 1.35 21.17
CA GLU A 106 -13.28 1.51 20.33
C GLU A 106 -12.94 2.00 18.91
N PHE A 107 -12.00 2.93 18.81
CA PHE A 107 -11.52 3.47 17.53
C PHE A 107 -10.80 2.39 16.71
N LEU A 108 -9.90 1.64 17.34
CA LEU A 108 -9.17 0.55 16.70
C LEU A 108 -10.14 -0.53 16.18
N LEU A 109 -11.08 -0.98 17.01
CA LEU A 109 -12.06 -2.01 16.64
C LEU A 109 -12.99 -1.53 15.52
N LYS A 110 -13.31 -0.23 15.48
CA LYS A 110 -14.14 0.36 14.43
C LYS A 110 -13.49 0.23 13.05
N TYR A 111 -12.20 0.50 12.94
CA TYR A 111 -11.52 0.60 11.64
C TYR A 111 -10.61 -0.57 11.27
N PHE A 112 -10.21 -1.41 12.23
CA PHE A 112 -9.31 -2.55 12.02
C PHE A 112 -9.99 -3.81 12.56
N HIS A 113 -10.75 -4.49 11.71
CA HIS A 113 -11.64 -5.57 12.14
C HIS A 113 -10.89 -6.82 12.64
N PHE A 114 -9.63 -7.01 12.26
CA PHE A 114 -8.77 -8.05 12.83
C PHE A 114 -8.74 -8.02 14.37
N PHE A 115 -8.73 -6.83 14.97
CA PHE A 115 -8.72 -6.70 16.43
C PHE A 115 -10.06 -7.08 17.07
N LYS A 116 -11.18 -7.04 16.34
CA LYS A 116 -12.46 -7.58 16.82
C LYS A 116 -12.39 -9.09 16.96
N ASP A 117 -11.88 -9.75 15.93
CA ASP A 117 -11.73 -11.21 15.89
C ASP A 117 -10.79 -11.70 17.02
N ILE A 118 -9.74 -10.92 17.31
CA ILE A 118 -8.83 -11.20 18.43
C ILE A 118 -9.44 -10.84 19.78
N SER A 119 -10.20 -9.75 19.87
CA SER A 119 -10.81 -9.30 21.14
C SER A 119 -11.71 -10.37 21.75
N LEU A 120 -12.38 -11.20 20.94
CA LEU A 120 -13.14 -12.37 21.42
C LEU A 120 -12.28 -13.38 22.21
N ASN A 121 -10.98 -13.51 21.89
CA ASN A 121 -10.05 -14.37 22.60
C ASN A 121 -9.16 -13.63 23.61
N ALA A 122 -8.91 -12.32 23.40
CA ALA A 122 -8.05 -11.49 24.24
C ALA A 122 -8.78 -10.79 25.39
N LEU A 123 -10.12 -10.71 25.37
CA LEU A 123 -10.93 -10.26 26.51
C LEU A 123 -10.73 -11.13 27.77
N VAL A 124 -10.09 -12.30 27.63
CA VAL A 124 -9.72 -13.19 28.74
C VAL A 124 -8.37 -12.82 29.39
N SER A 125 -7.56 -11.96 28.76
CA SER A 125 -6.26 -11.53 29.30
C SER A 125 -6.15 -10.02 29.24
N ASN A 126 -6.08 -9.33 30.38
CA ASN A 126 -5.88 -7.88 30.57
C ASN A 126 -4.63 -7.30 29.85
N LYS A 127 -4.51 -7.46 28.54
CA LYS A 127 -3.36 -7.03 27.74
C LYS A 127 -3.68 -5.66 27.17
N SER A 128 -3.13 -4.64 27.82
CA SER A 128 -3.09 -3.26 27.33
C SER A 128 -2.10 -3.06 26.18
N GLN A 129 -1.50 -4.14 25.65
CA GLN A 129 -0.45 -4.10 24.63
C GLN A 129 -0.59 -5.25 23.61
N PHE A 130 -0.25 -4.97 22.36
CA PHE A 130 -0.28 -5.92 21.25
C PHE A 130 0.98 -5.76 20.38
N VAL A 131 1.66 -6.85 20.08
CA VAL A 131 2.89 -6.85 19.27
C VAL A 131 2.54 -7.16 17.82
N ILE A 132 2.97 -6.29 16.91
CA ILE A 132 2.78 -6.38 15.47
C ILE A 132 4.13 -6.61 14.81
N VAL A 133 4.26 -7.73 14.11
CA VAL A 133 5.49 -8.14 13.42
C VAL A 133 5.31 -7.99 11.92
N GLY A 134 6.37 -7.60 11.21
CA GLY A 134 6.40 -7.57 9.74
C GLY A 134 5.81 -6.30 9.11
N PHE A 135 5.48 -5.30 9.93
CA PHE A 135 4.98 -3.99 9.49
C PHE A 135 5.71 -2.86 10.20
N SER A 136 5.91 -1.77 9.47
CA SER A 136 6.41 -0.51 10.03
C SER A 136 5.27 0.30 10.64
N ILE A 137 5.56 0.94 11.77
CA ILE A 137 4.63 1.88 12.41
C ILE A 137 4.28 3.07 11.50
N HIS A 138 5.19 3.50 10.62
CA HIS A 138 4.97 4.63 9.72
C HIS A 138 3.78 4.40 8.78
N HIS A 139 3.71 3.21 8.18
CA HIS A 139 2.60 2.82 7.30
C HIS A 139 1.30 2.68 8.10
N PHE A 140 1.35 2.05 9.28
CA PHE A 140 0.16 1.91 10.12
C PHE A 140 -0.38 3.28 10.58
N CYS A 141 0.50 4.19 10.98
CA CYS A 141 0.12 5.55 11.37
C CYS A 141 -0.42 6.37 10.20
N THR A 142 -0.02 6.09 8.96
CA THR A 142 -0.64 6.71 7.77
C THR A 142 -2.13 6.36 7.70
N ILE A 143 -2.49 5.11 7.97
CA ILE A 143 -3.89 4.68 8.05
C ILE A 143 -4.61 5.35 9.23
N LEU A 144 -3.98 5.39 10.41
CA LEU A 144 -4.57 6.07 11.56
C LEU A 144 -4.84 7.56 11.27
N LYS A 145 -3.88 8.26 10.64
CA LYS A 145 -4.02 9.66 10.25
C LYS A 145 -5.24 9.88 9.35
N PHE A 146 -5.48 9.00 8.38
CA PHE A 146 -6.68 9.06 7.55
C PHE A 146 -7.97 9.01 8.39
N PHE A 147 -8.08 8.05 9.30
CA PHE A 147 -9.28 7.91 10.15
C PHE A 147 -9.41 9.00 11.21
N TYR A 148 -8.29 9.60 11.64
CA TYR A 148 -8.26 10.80 12.47
C TYR A 148 -8.57 12.08 11.68
N ALA A 149 -8.91 11.97 10.40
CA ALA A 149 -9.17 13.09 9.50
C ALA A 149 -7.99 14.06 9.44
N ASN A 150 -6.78 13.52 9.37
CA ASN A 150 -5.59 14.23 8.94
C ASN A 150 -5.31 13.95 7.48
N THR A 151 -4.70 14.93 6.82
CA THR A 151 -4.22 14.79 5.45
C THR A 151 -3.08 13.78 5.37
N ILE A 152 -3.11 12.92 4.35
CA ILE A 152 -2.08 11.93 4.08
C ILE A 152 -1.73 11.88 2.59
N TYR A 153 -0.63 11.21 2.26
CA TYR A 153 -0.17 11.01 0.90
C TYR A 153 -0.12 9.53 0.57
N LEU A 154 -0.67 9.17 -0.57
CA LEU A 154 -0.45 7.87 -1.21
C LEU A 154 0.60 8.07 -2.30
N ASN A 155 1.60 7.20 -2.35
CA ASN A 155 2.65 7.25 -3.36
C ASN A 155 3.18 5.83 -3.67
N HIS A 156 4.05 5.72 -4.66
CA HIS A 156 4.63 4.43 -5.06
C HIS A 156 5.41 3.72 -3.95
N GLU A 157 6.02 4.48 -3.02
CA GLU A 157 6.84 3.92 -1.95
C GLU A 157 5.99 3.22 -0.89
N ASN A 158 4.83 3.79 -0.55
CA ASN A 158 4.01 3.31 0.56
C ASN A 158 2.85 2.41 0.15
N ILE A 159 2.39 2.48 -1.11
CA ILE A 159 1.06 1.96 -1.46
C ILE A 159 0.88 0.46 -1.22
N PHE A 160 1.89 -0.34 -1.55
CA PHE A 160 1.82 -1.79 -1.34
C PHE A 160 1.82 -2.15 0.14
N GLU A 161 2.58 -1.44 0.98
CA GLU A 161 2.56 -1.65 2.43
C GLU A 161 1.22 -1.28 3.03
N LEU A 162 0.62 -0.17 2.58
CA LEU A 162 -0.72 0.22 2.98
C LEU A 162 -1.74 -0.84 2.57
N TYR A 163 -1.62 -1.41 1.37
CA TYR A 163 -2.49 -2.51 0.92
C TYR A 163 -2.33 -3.76 1.79
N ARG A 164 -1.10 -4.15 2.11
CA ARG A 164 -0.81 -5.29 2.98
C ARG A 164 -1.44 -5.14 4.36
N ILE A 165 -1.30 -3.95 4.96
CA ILE A 165 -1.94 -3.65 6.25
C ILE A 165 -3.46 -3.71 6.10
N CYS A 166 -4.03 -3.16 5.02
CA CYS A 166 -5.47 -3.24 4.77
C CYS A 166 -5.98 -4.68 4.69
N ASP A 167 -5.22 -5.55 4.02
CA ASP A 167 -5.59 -6.96 3.83
C ASP A 167 -5.49 -7.76 5.13
N ILE A 168 -4.37 -7.62 5.84
CA ILE A 168 -4.09 -8.40 7.05
C ILE A 168 -4.91 -7.93 8.25
N PHE A 169 -5.03 -6.62 8.46
CA PHE A 169 -5.78 -6.08 9.60
C PHE A 169 -7.27 -5.87 9.31
N LYS A 170 -7.73 -6.27 8.12
CA LYS A 170 -9.12 -6.08 7.65
C LYS A 170 -9.57 -4.64 7.88
N VAL A 171 -8.79 -3.71 7.33
CA VAL A 171 -9.05 -2.27 7.47
C VAL A 171 -10.36 -1.93 6.77
N GLU A 172 -11.10 -0.99 7.36
CA GLU A 172 -12.38 -0.52 6.84
C GLU A 172 -12.30 -0.07 5.36
N ALA A 173 -13.37 -0.38 4.63
CA ALA A 173 -13.39 -0.32 3.18
C ALA A 173 -13.13 1.08 2.62
N SER A 174 -13.54 2.14 3.32
CA SER A 174 -13.34 3.52 2.85
C SER A 174 -11.87 3.85 2.56
N PHE A 175 -10.94 3.36 3.38
CA PHE A 175 -9.51 3.53 3.16
C PHE A 175 -8.97 2.50 2.15
N LYS A 176 -9.32 1.21 2.32
CA LYS A 176 -8.85 0.14 1.41
C LYS A 176 -9.19 0.46 -0.05
N GLN A 177 -10.37 1.00 -0.33
CA GLN A 177 -10.77 1.37 -1.69
C GLN A 177 -9.91 2.50 -2.27
N LYS A 178 -9.47 3.48 -1.47
CA LYS A 178 -8.55 4.53 -1.95
C LYS A 178 -7.21 3.93 -2.36
N VAL A 179 -6.70 3.00 -1.57
CA VAL A 179 -5.46 2.26 -1.88
C VAL A 179 -5.60 1.45 -3.16
N ILE A 180 -6.72 0.71 -3.32
CA ILE A 180 -7.01 -0.06 -4.54
C ILE A 180 -7.12 0.84 -5.76
N CYS A 181 -7.85 1.97 -5.65
CA CYS A 181 -7.96 2.92 -6.75
C CYS A 181 -6.59 3.48 -7.17
N TYR A 182 -5.72 3.79 -6.23
CA TYR A 182 -4.35 4.20 -6.52
C TYR A 182 -3.61 3.09 -7.27
N ILE A 183 -3.58 1.86 -6.75
CA ILE A 183 -2.88 0.74 -7.38
C ILE A 183 -3.38 0.51 -8.80
N ASN A 184 -4.70 0.57 -9.00
CA ASN A 184 -5.30 0.40 -10.32
C ASN A 184 -4.92 1.53 -11.27
N HIS A 185 -4.92 2.78 -10.82
CA HIS A 185 -4.59 3.93 -11.64
C HIS A 185 -3.11 3.95 -12.07
N PHE A 186 -2.22 3.64 -11.13
CA PHE A 186 -0.76 3.70 -11.29
C PHE A 186 -0.13 2.32 -11.57
N TYR A 187 -0.91 1.35 -12.05
CA TYR A 187 -0.43 -0.04 -12.21
C TYR A 187 0.83 -0.13 -13.09
N VAL A 188 0.85 0.59 -14.22
CA VAL A 188 1.98 0.61 -15.15
C VAL A 188 3.22 1.24 -14.51
N SER A 189 3.08 2.37 -13.82
CA SER A 189 4.23 3.00 -13.13
C SER A 189 4.70 2.17 -11.93
N LEU A 190 3.79 1.52 -11.20
CA LEU A 190 4.13 0.60 -10.12
C LEU A 190 4.98 -0.57 -10.60
N SER A 191 4.74 -1.10 -11.80
CA SER A 191 5.59 -2.16 -12.39
C SER A 191 7.07 -1.79 -12.51
N LYS A 192 7.39 -0.48 -12.48
CA LYS A 192 8.74 0.06 -12.51
C LYS A 192 9.34 0.28 -11.12
N THR A 193 8.78 -0.33 -10.07
CA THR A 193 9.20 -0.19 -8.66
C THR A 193 9.48 -1.56 -8.04
N ILE A 194 10.39 -1.63 -7.06
CA ILE A 194 10.74 -2.88 -6.38
C ILE A 194 9.56 -3.44 -5.56
N GLY A 195 8.71 -2.54 -5.04
CA GLY A 195 7.52 -2.91 -4.28
C GLY A 195 6.57 -3.80 -5.10
N PHE A 196 6.42 -3.54 -6.40
CA PHE A 196 5.56 -4.33 -7.28
C PHE A 196 5.98 -5.80 -7.35
N TYR A 197 7.28 -6.08 -7.44
CA TYR A 197 7.79 -7.45 -7.50
C TYR A 197 7.78 -8.12 -6.13
N LYS A 198 8.18 -7.38 -5.08
CA LYS A 198 8.19 -7.89 -3.70
C LYS A 198 6.80 -8.29 -3.21
N TYR A 199 5.78 -7.57 -3.68
CA TYR A 199 4.38 -7.73 -3.25
C TYR A 199 3.46 -8.21 -4.37
N HIS A 200 4.02 -8.83 -5.41
CA HIS A 200 3.26 -9.26 -6.57
C HIS A 200 2.13 -10.24 -6.23
N ILE A 201 2.30 -11.08 -5.21
CA ILE A 201 1.26 -12.01 -4.73
C ILE A 201 -0.07 -11.31 -4.43
N TYR A 202 -0.05 -10.04 -4.00
CA TYR A 202 -1.27 -9.27 -3.72
C TYR A 202 -1.97 -8.75 -4.98
N LEU A 203 -1.30 -8.84 -6.13
CA LEU A 203 -1.82 -8.51 -7.45
C LEU A 203 -2.32 -9.73 -8.22
N GLU A 204 -2.22 -10.93 -7.65
CA GLU A 204 -2.68 -12.18 -8.26
C GLU A 204 -4.16 -12.46 -7.92
N GLU A 205 -4.71 -13.50 -8.56
CA GLU A 205 -6.08 -13.96 -8.33
C GLU A 205 -6.29 -14.37 -6.85
N GLY A 206 -7.43 -14.01 -6.27
CA GLY A 206 -7.72 -14.18 -4.84
C GLY A 206 -7.38 -12.96 -3.96
N HIS A 207 -6.60 -12.01 -4.48
CA HIS A 207 -6.38 -10.70 -3.87
C HIS A 207 -6.94 -9.59 -4.77
N LEU A 208 -6.08 -8.79 -5.39
CA LEU A 208 -6.50 -7.74 -6.32
C LEU A 208 -6.78 -8.33 -7.71
N GLY A 209 -5.89 -9.16 -8.27
CA GLY A 209 -5.85 -9.54 -9.69
C GLY A 209 -6.92 -10.49 -10.22
N GLY A 210 -8.02 -10.74 -9.49
CA GLY A 210 -9.11 -11.58 -9.98
C GLY A 210 -9.89 -10.94 -11.15
N SER A 211 -10.88 -11.67 -11.68
CA SER A 211 -11.75 -11.30 -12.81
C SER A 211 -12.50 -9.95 -12.68
N GLY A 212 -12.44 -9.30 -11.51
CA GLY A 212 -13.02 -7.98 -11.26
C GLY A 212 -12.05 -6.80 -11.39
N ASN A 213 -10.74 -7.03 -11.58
CA ASN A 213 -9.78 -5.95 -11.48
C ASN A 213 -9.60 -5.15 -12.77
N ARG A 214 -9.63 -3.82 -12.64
CA ARG A 214 -9.54 -2.85 -13.74
C ARG A 214 -8.22 -2.09 -13.66
N PHE A 215 -7.11 -2.81 -13.65
CA PHE A 215 -5.79 -2.19 -13.75
C PHE A 215 -5.76 -1.31 -15.01
N LYS A 216 -5.37 -0.04 -14.84
CA LYS A 216 -5.29 0.91 -15.94
C LYS A 216 -4.06 0.58 -16.78
N ILE A 217 -4.31 -0.03 -17.93
CA ILE A 217 -3.34 -0.34 -18.96
C ILE A 217 -3.87 0.29 -20.25
N ASN A 218 -3.06 1.09 -20.91
CA ASN A 218 -3.49 1.88 -22.06
C ASN A 218 -3.40 1.09 -23.38
N ASN A 219 -2.50 0.11 -23.47
CA ASN A 219 -2.25 -0.66 -24.68
C ASN A 219 -1.60 -2.02 -24.39
N ASP A 220 -1.60 -2.90 -25.40
CA ASP A 220 -1.05 -4.26 -25.30
C ASP A 220 0.47 -4.26 -25.07
N ASP A 221 1.19 -3.23 -25.57
CA ASP A 221 2.63 -3.10 -25.36
C ASP A 221 2.99 -2.91 -23.88
N GLU A 222 2.23 -2.11 -23.14
CA GLU A 222 2.39 -1.94 -21.69
C GLU A 222 2.15 -3.26 -20.94
N PHE A 223 1.09 -3.99 -21.30
CA PHE A 223 0.79 -5.29 -20.69
C PHE A 223 1.91 -6.30 -20.92
N ASP A 224 2.37 -6.38 -22.16
CA ASP A 224 3.46 -7.25 -22.58
C ASP A 224 4.77 -6.91 -21.86
N ASP A 225 5.08 -5.62 -21.69
CA ASP A 225 6.32 -5.18 -21.05
C ASP A 225 6.30 -5.47 -19.55
N ILE A 226 5.15 -5.31 -18.88
CA ILE A 226 4.97 -5.72 -17.48
C ILE A 226 5.18 -7.22 -17.34
N SER A 227 4.60 -8.02 -18.24
CA SER A 227 4.73 -9.48 -18.24
C SER A 227 6.19 -9.92 -18.49
N ARG A 228 6.90 -9.26 -19.42
CA ARG A 228 8.33 -9.50 -19.67
C ARG A 228 9.19 -9.11 -18.47
N LEU A 229 8.92 -7.98 -17.83
CA LEU A 229 9.65 -7.54 -16.64
C LEU A 229 9.45 -8.50 -15.47
N LEU A 230 8.23 -8.97 -15.24
CA LEU A 230 7.93 -10.00 -14.23
C LEU A 230 8.69 -11.29 -14.51
N TYR A 231 8.64 -11.78 -15.75
CA TYR A 231 9.39 -12.95 -16.17
C TYR A 231 10.90 -12.80 -15.94
N LEU A 232 11.48 -11.66 -16.36
CA LEU A 232 12.91 -11.39 -16.18
C LEU A 232 13.30 -11.28 -14.70
N TYR A 233 12.47 -10.64 -13.87
CA TYR A 233 12.69 -10.56 -12.43
C TYR A 233 12.69 -11.96 -11.80
N GLN A 234 11.66 -12.77 -12.08
CA GLN A 234 11.57 -14.15 -11.58
C GLN A 234 12.75 -14.99 -12.07
N TRP A 235 13.14 -14.85 -13.34
CA TRP A 235 14.28 -15.57 -13.89
C TRP A 235 15.58 -15.22 -13.17
N LYS A 236 15.83 -13.92 -12.95
CA LYS A 236 17.04 -13.40 -12.31
C LYS A 236 17.14 -13.78 -10.83
N TYR A 237 16.04 -13.77 -10.09
CA TYR A 237 16.05 -13.91 -8.62
C TYR A 237 15.58 -15.27 -8.11
N ASN A 238 14.82 -16.04 -8.89
CA ASN A 238 14.33 -17.37 -8.53
C ASN A 238 15.01 -18.49 -9.34
N GLY A 239 16.15 -18.20 -9.99
CA GLY A 239 16.96 -19.21 -10.68
C GLY A 239 16.35 -19.79 -11.95
N GLY A 240 15.44 -19.06 -12.61
CA GLY A 240 14.90 -19.44 -13.92
C GLY A 240 13.86 -20.57 -13.95
N ILE A 241 13.29 -20.99 -12.82
CA ILE A 241 12.28 -22.07 -12.77
C ILE A 241 11.06 -21.63 -11.96
N GLY A 242 9.87 -21.70 -12.59
CA GLY A 242 8.61 -21.39 -11.91
C GLY A 242 7.30 -21.48 -12.69
N PHE A 243 7.27 -21.91 -13.96
CA PHE A 243 6.03 -22.49 -14.52
C PHE A 243 6.01 -23.98 -14.18
N GLY A 244 5.34 -24.35 -13.09
CA GLY A 244 5.02 -25.74 -12.76
C GLY A 244 5.33 -26.16 -11.33
N ARG A 245 4.39 -25.91 -10.42
CA ARG A 245 3.58 -26.95 -9.75
C ARG A 245 2.34 -26.34 -9.15
#